data_AF-A0A2L1TQQ7-F1
#
_entry.id   AF-A0A2L1TQQ7-F1
#
_cell.length_a   1.000
_cell.length_b   1.000
_cell.length_c   1.000
_cell.angle_alpha   90.00
_cell.angle_beta   90.00
_cell.angle_gamma   90.00
#
_symmetry.space_group_name_H-M   'P 1'
#
loop_
_entity.id
_entity.type
_entity.pdbx_description
1 polymer ?
#
loop_
_entity_poly.entity_id
_entity_poly.type
_entity_poly.pdbx_seq_one_letter_code
_entity_poly.pdbx_strand_id
1 'polypeptide(L)'
;MEQEIKKVKYHQKLMLTMILHDDPERFAFYHQIINYDLDEQIEKSVLCIISLFNNRLSKNDNLRFEKDYFDSIGLDVIYDVDVTPTIDEYESYLQKLSIPIDPKYLLMAINKQKESDDACQYLLQQYK
;
A
#
# COMPACT_ATOMS: atom_id res chain seq x y z
N MET A 1 16.19 24.53 -11.53
CA MET A 1 15.22 23.79 -10.70
C MET A 1 15.11 22.33 -11.14
N GLU A 2 14.77 22.05 -12.40
CA GLU A 2 14.65 20.68 -12.92
C GLU A 2 15.92 19.81 -12.78
N GLN A 3 17.10 20.39 -13.01
CA GLN A 3 18.37 19.66 -12.82
C GLN A 3 18.62 19.28 -11.35
N GLU A 4 18.27 20.15 -10.41
CA GLU A 4 18.40 19.86 -8.98
C GLU A 4 17.40 18.78 -8.56
N ILE A 5 16.16 18.82 -9.06
CA ILE A 5 15.17 17.76 -8.83
C ILE A 5 15.67 16.41 -9.38
N LYS A 6 16.25 16.39 -10.59
CA LYS A 6 16.84 15.18 -11.18
C LYS A 6 17.98 14.62 -10.32
N LYS A 7 18.85 15.47 -9.79
CA LYS A 7 19.94 15.05 -8.88
C LYS A 7 19.38 14.47 -7.59
N VAL A 8 18.38 15.11 -6.98
CA VAL A 8 17.73 14.62 -5.76
C VAL A 8 17.11 13.24 -5.98
N LYS A 9 16.33 13.06 -7.05
CA LYS A 9 15.75 11.75 -7.40
C LYS A 9 16.80 10.68 -7.64
N TYR A 10 17.91 11.05 -8.29
CA TYR A 10 19.02 10.13 -8.49
C TYR A 10 19.69 9.73 -7.16
N HIS A 11 19.95 10.69 -6.27
CA HIS A 11 20.53 10.40 -4.95
C HIS A 11 19.60 9.53 -4.08
N GLN A 12 18.28 9.76 -4.13
CA GLN A 12 17.29 8.90 -3.45
C GLN A 12 17.37 7.45 -3.95
N LYS A 13 17.41 7.25 -5.27
CA LYS A 13 17.59 5.91 -5.87
C LYS A 13 18.91 5.27 -5.46
N LEU A 14 20.01 6.03 -5.45
CA LEU A 14 21.32 5.53 -5.04
C LEU A 14 21.34 5.09 -3.57
N MET A 15 20.80 5.91 -2.66
CA MET A 15 20.70 5.57 -1.23
C MET A 15 19.89 4.29 -1.03
N LEU A 16 18.78 4.16 -1.76
CA LEU A 16 17.95 2.98 -1.71
C LEU A 16 18.67 1.72 -2.22
N THR A 17 19.39 1.82 -3.35
CA THR A 17 20.24 0.74 -3.85
C THR A 17 21.29 0.31 -2.82
N MET A 18 21.90 1.27 -2.11
CA MET A 18 22.88 0.96 -1.06
C MET A 18 22.24 0.25 0.14
N ILE A 19 21.08 0.73 0.60
CA ILE A 19 20.35 0.12 1.73
C ILE A 19 19.91 -1.31 1.41
N LEU A 20 19.55 -1.57 0.15
CA LEU A 20 19.06 -2.85 -0.34
C LEU A 20 20.16 -3.80 -0.82
N HIS A 21 21.45 -3.46 -0.66
CA HIS A 21 22.54 -4.26 -1.19
C HIS A 21 22.56 -5.69 -0.62
N ASP A 22 22.39 -5.81 0.70
CA ASP A 22 22.47 -7.10 1.40
C ASP A 22 21.14 -7.85 1.41
N ASP A 23 20.02 -7.11 1.37
CA ASP A 23 18.66 -7.66 1.34
C ASP A 23 17.78 -6.82 0.42
N PRO A 24 17.70 -7.20 -0.87
CA PRO A 24 16.92 -6.49 -1.89
C PRO A 24 15.42 -6.45 -1.61
N GLU A 25 14.91 -7.34 -0.75
CA GLU A 25 13.47 -7.48 -0.51
C GLU A 25 13.02 -6.80 0.79
N ARG A 26 13.96 -6.45 1.68
CA ARG A 26 13.70 -5.84 3.00
C ARG A 26 12.78 -4.62 2.96
N PHE A 27 12.88 -3.81 1.92
CA PHE A 27 12.08 -2.60 1.75
C PHE A 27 11.28 -2.59 0.44
N ALA A 28 10.75 -3.76 0.04
CA ALA A 28 10.09 -3.93 -1.26
C ALA A 28 8.96 -2.91 -1.52
N PHE A 29 8.09 -2.61 -0.53
CA PHE A 29 7.03 -1.60 -0.69
C PHE A 29 7.60 -0.19 -0.90
N TYR A 30 8.48 0.27 -0.01
CA TYR A 30 9.09 1.60 -0.11
C TYR A 30 9.91 1.77 -1.40
N HIS A 31 10.45 0.67 -1.93
CA HIS A 31 11.08 0.68 -3.26
C HIS A 31 10.07 0.96 -4.38
N GLN A 32 8.85 0.43 -4.29
CA GLN A 32 7.78 0.79 -5.22
C GLN A 32 7.39 2.27 -5.06
N ILE A 33 7.22 2.76 -3.83
CA ILE A 33 6.91 4.19 -3.56
C ILE A 33 7.93 5.11 -4.23
N ILE A 34 9.24 4.86 -4.01
CA ILE A 34 10.32 5.70 -4.56
C ILE A 34 10.43 5.55 -6.08
N ASN A 35 10.28 4.35 -6.64
CA ASN A 35 10.45 4.13 -8.08
C ASN A 35 9.34 4.74 -8.91
N TYR A 36 8.11 4.70 -8.40
CA TYR A 36 6.94 5.27 -9.05
C TYR A 36 6.70 6.74 -8.67
N ASP A 37 7.60 7.34 -7.88
CA ASP A 37 7.54 8.75 -7.46
C ASP A 37 6.20 9.08 -6.78
N LEU A 38 5.72 8.15 -5.94
CA LEU A 38 4.45 8.28 -5.23
C LEU A 38 4.59 9.22 -4.04
N ASP A 39 3.52 9.95 -3.75
CA ASP A 39 3.47 10.85 -2.61
C ASP A 39 3.05 10.15 -1.31
N GLU A 40 3.18 10.89 -0.21
CA GLU A 40 2.82 10.44 1.13
C GLU A 40 1.33 10.08 1.25
N GLN A 41 0.45 10.74 0.49
CA GLN A 41 -0.98 10.44 0.52
C GLN A 41 -1.25 9.05 -0.06
N ILE A 42 -0.63 8.70 -1.19
CA ILE A 42 -0.76 7.38 -1.80
C ILE A 42 -0.18 6.30 -0.90
N GLU A 43 1.01 6.51 -0.33
CA GLU A 43 1.63 5.58 0.63
C GLU A 43 0.67 5.29 1.79
N LYS A 44 0.17 6.35 2.45
CA LYS A 44 -0.79 6.23 3.56
C LYS A 44 -2.09 5.56 3.14
N SER A 45 -2.60 5.85 1.95
CA SER A 45 -3.84 5.25 1.45
C SER A 45 -3.71 3.74 1.31
N VAL A 46 -2.61 3.28 0.74
CA VAL A 46 -2.35 1.84 0.57
C VAL A 46 -2.27 1.15 1.93
N LEU A 47 -1.52 1.72 2.89
CA LEU A 47 -1.42 1.14 4.24
C LEU A 47 -2.77 1.16 4.97
N CYS A 48 -3.56 2.23 4.84
CA CYS A 48 -4.90 2.31 5.44
C CYS A 48 -5.88 1.30 4.83
N ILE A 49 -5.82 1.03 3.52
CA ILE A 49 -6.64 -0.01 2.88
C ILE A 49 -6.33 -1.37 3.49
N ILE A 50 -5.04 -1.68 3.65
CA ILE A 50 -4.61 -2.94 4.25
C ILE A 50 -5.02 -3.03 5.73
N SER A 51 -4.90 -1.93 6.49
CA SER A 51 -5.38 -1.83 7.88
C SER A 51 -6.89 -2.09 7.99
N LEU A 52 -7.70 -1.47 7.13
CA LEU A 52 -9.15 -1.70 7.05
C LEU A 52 -9.47 -3.18 6.84
N PHE A 53 -8.75 -3.84 5.92
CA PHE A 53 -8.96 -5.25 5.63
C PHE A 53 -8.52 -6.17 6.78
N ASN A 54 -7.43 -5.85 7.47
CA ASN A 54 -7.02 -6.58 8.67
C ASN A 54 -8.09 -6.47 9.77
N ASN A 55 -8.66 -5.28 9.98
CA ASN A 55 -9.73 -5.08 10.95
C ASN A 55 -11.00 -5.86 10.57
N ARG A 56 -11.41 -5.86 9.29
CA ARG A 56 -12.55 -6.66 8.82
C ARG A 56 -12.32 -8.16 8.95
N LEU A 57 -11.14 -8.67 8.59
CA LEU A 57 -10.81 -10.10 8.73
C LEU A 57 -10.76 -10.57 10.19
N SER A 58 -10.31 -9.71 11.10
CA SER A 58 -10.26 -9.99 12.53
C SER A 58 -11.56 -9.68 13.29
N LYS A 59 -12.59 -9.18 12.59
CA LYS A 59 -13.86 -8.69 13.17
C LYS A 59 -13.65 -7.60 14.23
N ASN A 60 -12.62 -6.79 14.07
CA ASN A 60 -12.37 -5.60 14.88
C ASN A 60 -13.18 -4.42 14.32
N ASP A 61 -14.14 -3.93 15.09
CA ASP A 61 -15.03 -2.84 14.70
C ASP A 61 -14.46 -1.43 15.01
N ASN A 62 -13.28 -1.35 15.61
CA ASN A 62 -12.61 -0.08 15.86
C ASN A 62 -11.92 0.45 14.60
N LEU A 63 -12.73 1.02 13.69
CA LEU A 63 -12.32 1.56 12.39
C LEU A 63 -12.21 3.09 12.37
N ARG A 64 -12.08 3.73 13.55
CA ARG A 64 -12.13 5.19 13.67
C ARG A 64 -11.04 5.87 12.84
N PHE A 65 -9.82 5.34 12.88
CA PHE A 65 -8.69 5.91 12.17
C PHE A 65 -8.88 5.84 10.65
N GLU A 66 -9.24 4.65 10.13
CA GLU A 66 -9.49 4.43 8.71
C GLU A 66 -10.65 5.30 8.22
N LYS A 67 -11.71 5.42 9.03
CA LYS A 67 -12.86 6.27 8.71
C LYS A 67 -12.46 7.74 8.60
N ASP A 68 -11.82 8.28 9.63
CA ASP A 68 -11.37 9.68 9.64
C ASP A 68 -10.42 9.95 8.45
N TYR A 69 -9.56 9.00 8.10
CA TYR A 69 -8.65 9.12 6.96
C TYR A 69 -9.38 9.09 5.61
N PHE A 70 -10.19 8.06 5.33
CA PHE A 70 -10.87 7.91 4.05
C PHE A 70 -11.90 9.02 3.79
N ASP A 71 -12.58 9.50 4.84
CA ASP A 71 -13.45 10.68 4.77
C ASP A 71 -12.65 11.93 4.35
N SER A 72 -11.41 12.10 4.84
CA SER A 72 -10.57 13.26 4.53
C SER A 72 -10.09 13.31 3.07
N ILE A 73 -9.97 12.16 2.42
CA ILE A 73 -9.55 12.05 1.01
C ILE A 73 -10.72 11.77 0.06
N GLY A 74 -11.94 11.62 0.58
CA GLY A 74 -13.16 11.37 -0.19
C GLY A 74 -13.19 9.99 -0.86
N LEU A 75 -12.55 8.97 -0.27
CA LEU A 75 -12.57 7.61 -0.79
C LEU A 75 -13.71 6.81 -0.15
N ASP A 76 -14.68 6.39 -0.97
CA ASP A 76 -15.77 5.52 -0.53
C ASP A 76 -15.30 4.06 -0.40
N VAL A 77 -15.41 3.52 0.83
CA VAL A 77 -14.94 2.18 1.22
C VAL A 77 -15.97 1.43 2.07
N ILE A 78 -15.85 0.09 2.10
CA ILE A 78 -16.69 -0.79 2.90
C ILE A 78 -16.09 -0.95 4.31
N TYR A 79 -16.80 -0.44 5.31
CA TYR A 79 -16.44 -0.58 6.73
C TYR A 79 -17.08 -1.79 7.43
N ASP A 80 -18.02 -2.47 6.78
CA ASP A 80 -18.74 -3.59 7.40
C ASP A 80 -17.80 -4.78 7.66
N VAL A 81 -17.64 -5.12 8.95
CA VAL A 81 -16.78 -6.22 9.41
C VAL A 81 -17.36 -7.60 9.13
N ASP A 82 -18.65 -7.70 8.82
CA ASP A 82 -19.26 -8.95 8.38
C ASP A 82 -19.07 -9.20 6.87
N VAL A 83 -18.65 -8.17 6.12
CA VAL A 83 -18.29 -8.31 4.70
C VAL A 83 -16.82 -8.66 4.57
N THR A 84 -16.53 -9.83 4.00
CA THR A 84 -15.15 -10.28 3.77
C THR A 84 -14.48 -9.48 2.64
N PRO A 85 -13.26 -8.96 2.82
CA PRO A 85 -12.53 -8.26 1.77
C PRO A 85 -12.31 -9.12 0.52
N THR A 86 -12.37 -8.51 -0.67
CA THR A 86 -12.10 -9.22 -1.93
C THR A 86 -10.96 -8.57 -2.70
N ILE A 87 -10.37 -9.33 -3.63
CA ILE A 87 -9.34 -8.76 -4.48
C ILE A 87 -9.89 -7.69 -5.44
N ASP A 88 -11.10 -7.87 -5.96
CA ASP A 88 -11.78 -6.87 -6.79
C ASP A 88 -12.00 -5.55 -6.02
N GLU A 89 -12.30 -5.65 -4.71
CA GLU A 89 -12.45 -4.50 -3.83
C GLU A 89 -11.11 -3.75 -3.69
N TYR A 90 -10.02 -4.48 -3.43
CA TYR A 90 -8.68 -3.92 -3.34
C TYR A 90 -8.28 -3.20 -4.65
N GLU A 91 -8.42 -3.87 -5.78
CA GLU A 91 -8.07 -3.32 -7.10
C GLU A 91 -8.89 -2.07 -7.43
N SER A 92 -10.18 -2.08 -7.11
CA SER A 92 -11.08 -0.92 -7.27
C SER A 92 -10.60 0.28 -6.46
N TYR A 93 -10.18 0.10 -5.20
CA TYR A 93 -9.64 1.20 -4.40
C TYR A 93 -8.33 1.75 -4.97
N LEU A 94 -7.41 0.89 -5.39
CA LEU A 94 -6.17 1.36 -6.02
C LEU A 94 -6.44 2.12 -7.33
N GLN A 95 -7.41 1.67 -8.12
CA GLN A 95 -7.81 2.34 -9.35
C GLN A 95 -8.41 3.73 -9.07
N LYS A 96 -9.28 3.86 -8.07
CA LYS A 96 -9.84 5.16 -7.64
C LYS A 96 -8.74 6.14 -7.21
N LEU A 97 -7.67 5.63 -6.60
CA LEU A 97 -6.50 6.40 -6.17
C LEU A 97 -5.49 6.65 -7.30
N SER A 98 -5.75 6.17 -8.53
CA SER A 98 -4.86 6.30 -9.69
C SER A 98 -3.45 5.77 -9.46
N ILE A 99 -3.32 4.67 -8.70
CA ILE A 99 -2.02 4.07 -8.38
C ILE A 99 -1.45 3.36 -9.62
N PRO A 100 -0.25 3.73 -10.10
CA PRO A 100 0.32 3.22 -11.35
C PRO A 100 1.03 1.86 -11.23
N ILE A 101 0.83 1.15 -10.11
CA ILE A 101 1.51 -0.10 -9.79
C ILE A 101 0.51 -1.25 -9.97
N ASP A 102 0.97 -2.36 -10.52
CA ASP A 102 0.21 -3.60 -10.55
C ASP A 102 -0.25 -3.99 -9.12
N PRO A 103 -1.56 -4.15 -8.88
CA PRO A 103 -2.11 -4.46 -7.56
C PRO A 103 -1.48 -5.70 -6.89
N LYS A 104 -1.22 -6.76 -7.67
CA LYS A 104 -0.64 -8.00 -7.15
C LYS A 104 0.79 -7.78 -6.69
N TYR A 105 1.60 -7.06 -7.47
CA TYR A 105 2.97 -6.76 -7.08
C TYR A 105 3.05 -5.82 -5.86
N LEU A 106 2.12 -4.88 -5.74
CA LEU A 106 2.03 -4.02 -4.56
C LEU A 106 1.71 -4.82 -3.29
N LEU A 107 0.70 -5.70 -3.37
CA LEU A 107 0.35 -6.65 -2.30
C LEU A 107 1.53 -7.55 -1.90
N MET A 108 2.24 -8.12 -2.88
CA MET A 108 3.42 -8.95 -2.62
C MET A 108 4.52 -8.16 -1.91
N ALA A 109 4.74 -6.91 -2.31
CA ALA A 109 5.76 -6.03 -1.72
C ALA A 109 5.46 -5.72 -0.25
N ILE A 110 4.20 -5.41 0.08
CA ILE A 110 3.75 -5.15 1.46
C ILE A 110 3.86 -6.43 2.30
N ASN A 111 3.40 -7.57 1.78
CA ASN A 111 3.42 -8.86 2.47
C ASN A 111 4.84 -9.29 2.88
N LYS A 112 5.84 -9.02 2.01
CA LYS A 112 7.24 -9.39 2.26
C LYS A 112 7.87 -8.68 3.46
N GLN A 113 7.43 -7.46 3.76
CA GLN A 113 7.99 -6.70 4.87
C GLN A 113 7.38 -7.05 6.22
N LYS A 114 6.35 -7.92 6.24
CA LYS A 114 5.55 -8.21 7.45
C LYS A 114 4.98 -6.95 8.11
N GLU A 115 4.84 -5.87 7.34
CA GLU A 115 4.20 -4.62 7.80
C GLU A 115 2.67 -4.72 7.79
N SER A 116 2.14 -5.84 7.30
CA SER A 116 0.72 -6.18 7.33
C SER A 116 0.52 -7.59 7.85
N ASP A 117 -0.44 -7.69 8.78
CA ASP A 117 -1.10 -8.93 9.18
C ASP A 117 -1.84 -9.61 8.00
N ASP A 118 -2.55 -10.69 8.32
CA ASP A 118 -3.19 -11.69 7.45
C ASP A 118 -3.86 -11.18 6.16
N ALA A 119 -4.30 -9.92 6.06
CA ALA A 119 -4.98 -9.38 4.88
C ALA A 119 -4.19 -9.50 3.58
N CYS A 120 -2.89 -9.17 3.58
CA CYS A 120 -2.10 -9.27 2.35
C CYS A 120 -2.01 -10.72 1.86
N GLN A 121 -1.72 -11.66 2.77
CA GLN A 121 -1.67 -13.08 2.45
C GLN A 121 -3.06 -13.60 2.01
N TYR A 122 -4.12 -13.17 2.67
CA TYR A 122 -5.50 -13.54 2.36
C TYR A 122 -5.89 -13.10 0.95
N LEU A 123 -5.64 -11.84 0.59
CA LEU A 123 -5.92 -11.32 -0.75
C LEU A 123 -5.04 -11.98 -1.83
N LEU A 124 -3.76 -12.23 -1.53
CA LEU A 124 -2.86 -12.91 -2.46
C LEU A 124 -3.35 -14.32 -2.86
N GLN A 125 -4.05 -15.02 -1.96
CA GLN A 125 -4.64 -16.33 -2.24
C GLN A 125 -5.83 -16.29 -3.21
N GLN A 126 -6.44 -15.12 -3.43
CA GLN A 126 -7.57 -14.93 -4.34
C GLN A 126 -7.14 -14.77 -5.81
N TYR A 127 -5.87 -14.44 -6.09
CA TYR A 127 -5.30 -14.37 -7.46
C TYR A 127 -5.10 -15.74 -8.14
N LYS A 128 -5.77 -16.80 -7.67
CA LYS A 128 -5.63 -18.17 -8.17
C LYS A 128 -6.35 -18.40 -9.49
#